data_AF-B2T1Z4-F1
#
_entry.id   AF-B2T1Z4-F1
#
_cell.length_a   1.000
_cell.length_b   1.000
_cell.length_c   1.000
_cell.angle_alpha   90.00
_cell.angle_beta   90.00
_cell.angle_gamma   90.00
#
_symmetry.space_group_name_H-M   'P 1'
#
loop_
_entity.id
_entity.type
_entity.pdbx_description
1 polymer ?
#
loop_
_entity_poly.entity_id
_entity_poly.type
_entity_poly.pdbx_seq_one_letter_code
_entity_poly.pdbx_strand_id
1 'polypeptide(L)'
;MRHSIVCAALCSALLVVPGCGTSPPAPISPVVHTETVQAKIEVPVPCIDSVPDAPGFLSDAELLAPPNSSAVDRVWRDHLQRKQWEGQLEALLVACVGAKK
;
A
#
# COMPACT_ATOMS: atom_id res chain seq x y z
N MET A 1 -11.12 -70.97 -48.30
CA MET A 1 -10.37 -70.67 -49.54
C MET A 1 -11.13 -69.59 -50.30
N ARG A 2 -10.40 -68.59 -50.77
CA ARG A 2 -10.84 -67.36 -51.45
C ARG A 2 -11.70 -67.64 -52.67
N HIS A 3 -12.78 -66.89 -52.88
CA HIS A 3 -13.35 -66.33 -54.13
C HIS A 3 -14.31 -65.20 -53.65
N SER A 4 -14.43 -64.00 -54.20
CA SER A 4 -14.50 -63.62 -55.61
C SER A 4 -14.11 -62.16 -55.81
N ILE A 5 -13.40 -61.89 -56.89
CA ILE A 5 -13.18 -60.56 -57.48
C ILE A 5 -14.29 -60.35 -58.53
N VAL A 6 -14.60 -59.09 -58.81
CA VAL A 6 -15.39 -58.60 -59.95
C VAL A 6 -16.89 -58.46 -59.68
N CYS A 7 -17.27 -57.32 -59.10
CA CYS A 7 -18.39 -56.56 -59.62
C CYS A 7 -17.99 -55.08 -59.60
N ALA A 8 -17.10 -54.74 -60.54
CA ALA A 8 -16.82 -53.37 -60.94
C ALA A 8 -18.04 -52.85 -61.69
N ALA A 9 -19.06 -52.44 -60.95
CA ALA A 9 -20.21 -51.71 -61.45
C ALA A 9 -20.77 -50.90 -60.28
N LEU A 10 -21.11 -49.64 -60.53
CA LEU A 10 -21.64 -48.67 -59.57
C LEU A 10 -20.58 -48.09 -58.62
N CYS A 11 -19.94 -46.99 -59.04
CA CYS A 11 -19.68 -45.82 -58.18
C CYS A 11 -18.84 -44.71 -58.85
N SER A 12 -18.64 -44.72 -60.18
CA SER A 12 -17.80 -43.72 -60.86
C SER A 12 -18.56 -42.52 -61.47
N ALA A 13 -19.73 -42.13 -60.96
CA ALA A 13 -20.51 -41.05 -61.58
C ALA A 13 -21.10 -40.00 -60.63
N LEU A 14 -20.55 -39.81 -59.42
CA LEU A 14 -21.02 -38.77 -58.49
C LEU A 14 -19.85 -38.16 -57.70
N LEU A 15 -18.96 -37.42 -58.36
CA LEU A 15 -17.98 -36.57 -57.68
C LEU A 15 -17.89 -35.19 -58.35
N VAL A 16 -18.96 -34.40 -58.18
CA VAL A 16 -18.86 -32.94 -58.14
C VAL A 16 -19.75 -32.47 -56.98
N VAL A 17 -19.19 -32.50 -55.76
CA VAL A 17 -19.73 -31.74 -54.63
C VAL A 17 -19.07 -30.36 -54.69
N PRO A 18 -19.80 -29.27 -54.96
CA PRO A 18 -19.25 -27.95 -54.68
C PRO A 18 -19.23 -27.81 -53.15
N GLY A 19 -18.03 -27.82 -52.58
CA GLY A 19 -17.85 -27.55 -51.16
C GLY A 19 -18.33 -26.15 -50.81
N CYS A 20 -19.36 -26.05 -49.96
CA CYS A 20 -19.65 -24.83 -49.22
C CYS A 20 -18.46 -24.56 -48.30
N GLY A 21 -17.58 -23.65 -48.71
CA GLY A 21 -16.56 -23.08 -47.84
C GLY A 21 -17.23 -22.25 -46.75
N THR A 22 -17.63 -22.89 -45.66
CA THR A 22 -17.96 -22.18 -44.42
C THR A 22 -16.65 -21.76 -43.78
N SER A 23 -16.21 -20.53 -44.03
CA SER A 23 -15.19 -19.89 -43.19
C SER A 23 -15.66 -19.96 -41.73
N PRO A 24 -14.79 -20.33 -40.77
CA PRO A 24 -15.17 -20.26 -39.37
C PRO A 24 -15.56 -18.81 -39.03
N PRO A 25 -16.65 -18.58 -38.26
CA PRO A 25 -17.03 -17.25 -37.84
C PRO A 25 -15.87 -16.63 -37.05
N ALA A 26 -15.56 -15.37 -37.35
CA ALA A 26 -14.47 -14.64 -36.71
C ALA A 26 -14.64 -14.65 -35.18
N PRO A 27 -13.54 -14.76 -34.41
CA PRO A 27 -13.61 -14.74 -32.95
C PRO A 27 -14.21 -13.41 -32.48
N ILE A 28 -15.33 -13.50 -31.76
CA ILE A 28 -16.03 -12.33 -31.20
C ILE A 28 -15.16 -11.80 -30.07
N SER A 29 -14.64 -10.58 -30.21
CA SER A 29 -13.90 -9.93 -29.13
C SER A 29 -14.83 -9.67 -27.94
N PRO A 30 -14.42 -10.00 -26.70
CA PRO A 30 -15.27 -9.78 -25.53
C PRO A 30 -15.52 -8.28 -25.35
N VAL A 31 -16.79 -7.91 -25.15
CA VAL A 31 -17.18 -6.53 -24.83
C VAL A 31 -16.86 -6.28 -23.36
N VAL A 32 -15.71 -5.64 -23.09
CA VAL A 32 -15.31 -5.26 -21.74
C VAL A 32 -16.12 -4.04 -21.30
N HIS A 33 -17.05 -4.24 -20.38
CA HIS A 33 -17.74 -3.15 -19.71
C HIS A 33 -16.87 -2.65 -18.56
N THR A 34 -16.41 -1.41 -18.65
CA THR A 34 -15.67 -0.75 -17.58
C THR A 34 -16.66 0.03 -16.73
N GLU A 35 -16.79 -0.35 -15.47
CA GLU A 35 -17.57 0.39 -14.49
C GLU A 35 -16.62 1.08 -13.51
N THR A 36 -16.78 2.38 -13.34
CA THR A 36 -16.00 3.15 -12.36
C THR A 36 -16.61 2.97 -10.98
N VAL A 37 -15.95 2.20 -10.12
CA VAL A 37 -16.32 2.06 -8.71
C VAL A 37 -15.56 3.10 -7.89
N GLN A 38 -16.29 4.00 -7.21
CA GLN A 38 -15.67 4.88 -6.23
C GLN A 38 -15.39 4.13 -4.94
N ALA A 39 -14.11 3.89 -4.65
CA ALA A 39 -13.67 3.34 -3.37
C ALA A 39 -13.35 4.50 -2.40
N LYS A 40 -14.05 4.54 -1.26
CA LYS A 40 -13.72 5.45 -0.16
C LYS A 40 -12.65 4.79 0.70
N ILE A 41 -11.43 5.30 0.62
CA ILE A 41 -10.30 4.81 1.42
C ILE A 41 -10.08 5.80 2.55
N GLU A 42 -10.17 5.33 3.79
CA GLU A 42 -9.79 6.15 4.94
C GLU A 42 -8.27 6.26 5.00
N VAL A 43 -7.76 7.49 4.94
CA VAL A 43 -6.33 7.77 5.06
C VAL A 43 -6.06 8.12 6.53
N PRO A 44 -5.22 7.34 7.24
CA PRO A 44 -4.82 7.69 8.59
C PRO A 44 -4.09 9.03 8.59
N VAL A 45 -4.62 10.00 9.33
CA VAL A 45 -3.99 11.30 9.54
C VAL A 45 -3.29 11.26 10.91
N PRO A 46 -2.06 11.81 11.03
CA PRO A 46 -1.44 11.96 12.33
C PRO A 46 -2.30 12.84 13.25
N CYS A 47 -2.38 12.45 14.52
CA CYS A 47 -3.10 13.18 15.57
C CYS A 47 -2.30 14.37 16.15
N ILE A 48 -1.00 14.44 15.86
CA ILE A 48 -0.09 15.50 16.31
C ILE A 48 0.37 16.23 15.05
N ASP A 49 -0.06 17.47 14.92
CA ASP A 49 0.27 18.31 13.76
C ASP A 49 1.72 18.81 13.79
N SER A 50 2.22 19.11 14.99
CA SER A 50 3.59 19.57 15.20
C SER A 50 4.08 19.21 16.59
N VAL A 51 5.39 18.95 16.68
CA VAL A 51 6.11 18.82 17.94
C VAL A 51 6.77 20.16 18.22
N PRO A 52 6.61 20.76 19.41
CA PRO A 52 7.28 22.01 19.71
C PRO A 52 8.81 21.84 19.71
N ASP A 53 9.53 22.95 19.55
CA ASP A 53 10.98 22.89 19.54
C ASP A 53 11.55 22.55 20.93
N ALA A 54 12.57 21.70 20.95
CA ALA A 54 13.29 21.43 22.17
C ALA A 54 14.00 22.70 22.66
N PRO A 55 13.94 23.01 23.97
CA PRO A 55 14.78 24.05 24.57
C PRO A 55 16.27 23.76 24.34
N GLY A 56 17.09 24.81 24.37
CA GLY A 56 18.55 24.67 24.38
C GLY A 56 19.02 24.01 25.67
N PHE A 57 19.14 22.68 25.65
CA PHE A 57 19.66 21.90 26.77
C PHE A 57 21.18 22.00 26.82
N LEU A 58 21.71 22.05 28.03
CA LEU A 58 23.14 22.03 28.24
C LEU A 58 23.68 20.61 28.03
N SER A 59 24.86 20.52 27.43
CA SER A 59 25.65 19.30 27.41
C SER A 59 26.25 19.01 28.79
N ASP A 60 26.65 17.76 29.02
CA ASP A 60 27.27 17.34 30.28
C ASP A 60 28.52 18.17 30.63
N ALA A 61 29.31 18.53 29.62
CA ALA A 61 30.48 19.39 29.80
C ALA A 61 30.07 20.80 30.26
N GLU A 62 29.01 21.38 29.68
CA GLU A 62 28.51 22.71 30.05
C GLU A 62 27.81 22.72 31.41
N LEU A 63 27.25 21.59 31.84
CA LEU A 63 26.67 21.39 33.16
C LEU A 63 27.75 21.36 34.25
N LEU A 64 28.89 20.74 33.97
CA LEU A 64 30.00 20.55 34.91
C LEU A 64 31.08 21.65 34.84
N ALA A 65 31.02 22.53 33.85
CA ALA A 65 31.99 23.62 33.67
C ALA A 65 32.09 24.61 34.86
N PRO A 66 30.98 24.99 35.56
CA PRO A 66 31.07 25.90 36.69
C PRO A 66 31.63 25.25 37.97
N PRO A 67 32.36 25.97 38.82
CA PRO A 67 32.86 25.42 40.07
C PRO A 67 31.78 25.30 41.17
N ASN A 68 31.89 24.27 42.00
CA ASN A 68 31.18 24.10 43.28
C ASN A 68 29.64 24.19 43.18
N SER A 69 28.98 24.89 44.10
CA SER A 69 27.51 25.00 44.20
C SER A 69 26.85 25.56 42.95
N SER A 70 27.58 26.34 42.14
CA SER A 70 27.04 26.88 40.89
C SER A 70 26.78 25.80 39.82
N ALA A 71 27.48 24.67 39.89
CA ALA A 71 27.19 23.50 39.06
C ALA A 71 25.87 22.84 39.46
N VAL A 72 25.62 22.71 40.77
CA VAL A 72 24.37 22.13 41.29
C VAL A 72 23.17 22.95 40.87
N ASP A 73 23.24 24.28 41.01
CA ASP A 73 22.17 25.19 40.58
C ASP A 73 21.91 25.12 39.07
N ARG A 74 22.97 24.95 38.28
CA ARG A 74 22.87 24.83 36.82
C ARG A 74 22.23 23.50 36.41
N VAL A 75 22.66 22.38 37.00
CA VAL A 75 22.06 21.06 36.81
C VAL A 75 20.58 21.07 37.21
N TRP A 76 20.26 21.71 38.33
CA TRP A 76 18.88 21.82 38.79
C TRP A 76 17.99 22.59 37.81
N ARG A 77 18.46 23.73 37.28
CA ARG A 77 17.71 24.49 36.27
C ARG A 77 17.52 23.71 34.97
N ASP A 78 18.57 23.02 34.50
CA ASP A 78 18.48 22.16 33.30
C ASP A 78 17.47 21.02 33.51
N HIS A 79 17.48 20.40 34.71
CA HIS A 79 16.50 19.39 35.09
C HIS A 79 15.06 19.91 35.04
N LEU A 80 14.80 21.09 35.62
CA LEU A 80 13.46 21.70 35.58
C LEU A 80 13.00 21.99 34.15
N GLN A 81 13.91 22.50 33.29
CA GLN A 81 13.61 22.75 31.88
C GLN A 81 13.24 21.45 31.14
N ARG A 82 14.00 20.38 31.36
CA ARG A 82 13.70 19.05 30.79
C ARG A 82 12.35 18.52 31.27
N LYS A 83 12.06 18.64 32.57
CA LYS A 83 10.79 18.20 33.14
C LYS A 83 9.59 18.95 32.57
N GLN A 84 9.72 20.26 32.42
CA GLN A 84 8.67 21.05 31.81
C GLN A 84 8.46 20.67 30.34
N TRP A 85 9.54 20.42 29.60
CA TRP A 85 9.47 19.99 28.21
C TRP A 85 8.84 18.60 28.06
N GLU A 86 9.24 17.65 28.90
CA GLU A 86 8.64 16.31 29.00
C GLU A 86 7.12 16.40 29.24
N GLY A 87 6.68 17.25 30.17
CA GLY A 87 5.25 17.45 30.44
C GLY A 87 4.46 18.01 29.25
N GLN A 88 5.07 18.85 28.42
CA GLN A 88 4.42 19.34 27.18
C GLN A 88 4.27 18.21 26.16
N LEU A 89 5.29 17.37 26.00
CA LEU A 89 5.23 16.21 25.11
C LEU A 89 4.21 15.18 25.59
N GLU A 90 4.15 14.91 26.89
CA GLU A 90 3.15 14.03 27.49
C GLU A 90 1.73 14.54 27.26
N ALA A 91 1.49 15.85 27.39
CA ALA A 91 0.19 16.46 27.12
C ALA A 91 -0.26 16.26 25.66
N LEU A 92 0.67 16.39 24.69
CA LEU A 92 0.38 16.12 23.27
C LEU A 92 0.00 14.66 23.03
N LEU A 93 0.71 13.71 23.66
CA LEU A 93 0.41 12.29 23.57
C LEU A 93 -0.95 11.96 24.18
N VAL A 94 -1.25 12.49 25.38
CA VAL A 94 -2.53 12.29 26.05
C VAL A 94 -3.68 12.85 25.22
N ALA A 95 -3.52 14.04 24.63
CA ALA A 95 -4.53 14.62 23.74
C ALA A 95 -4.75 13.75 22.49
N CYS A 96 -3.69 13.30 21.85
CA CYS A 96 -3.77 12.41 20.68
C CYS A 96 -4.49 11.09 20.98
N VAL A 97 -4.12 10.42 22.08
CA VAL A 97 -4.74 9.13 22.47
C VAL A 97 -6.16 9.35 22.97
N GLY A 98 -6.43 10.44 23.67
CA GLY A 98 -7.76 10.80 24.18
C GLY A 98 -8.76 11.17 23.09
N ALA A 99 -8.30 11.73 21.96
CA ALA A 99 -9.11 12.07 20.80
C ALA A 99 -9.53 10.85 19.94
N LYS A 100 -8.97 9.65 20.20
CA LYS A 100 -9.34 8.39 19.52
C LYS A 100 -10.63 7.75 20.05
N LYS A 101 -11.52 8.51 20.73
CA LYS A 101 -12.82 8.03 21.23
C LYS A 101 -13.95 8.36 20.28
#